data_AF-A0A524KZI2-F1
#
_entry.id   AF-A0A524KZI2-F1
#
_cell.length_a   1.000
_cell.length_b   1.000
_cell.length_c   1.000
_cell.angle_alpha   90.00
_cell.angle_beta   90.00
_cell.angle_gamma   90.00
#
_symmetry.space_group_name_H-M   'P 1'
#
loop_
_entity.id
_entity.type
_entity.pdbx_description
1 polymer ?
#
loop_
_entity_poly.entity_id
_entity_poly.type
_entity_poly.pdbx_seq_one_letter_code
_entity_poly.pdbx_strand_id
1 'polypeptide(L)'
;MLTIKRRFRPTGESLDEMVDAIYAQLGAGRSGRKTTSDKEMGLLLRLPGPAIRVALWLARIGDPLAVLPRSMIDPDPLFTSLFVANLGSIDYPAGFHHLWEYGTASLFGVMGRIERGPEGRRRISVAWTYDERIEDGLYSYHTLEGIRERLEQPEQLELTADRLEPR
;
A
#
# COMPACT_ATOMS: atom_id res chain seq x y z
N MET A 1 -13.01 -5.99 0.42
CA MET A 1 -11.91 -5.06 0.11
C MET A 1 -10.92 -5.80 -0.76
N LEU A 2 -10.55 -5.24 -1.92
CA LEU A 2 -9.59 -5.87 -2.82
C LEU A 2 -8.24 -5.21 -2.59
N THR A 3 -7.23 -6.01 -2.21
CA THR A 3 -5.88 -5.52 -1.94
C THR A 3 -4.93 -6.20 -2.92
N ILE A 4 -4.05 -5.40 -3.52
CA ILE A 4 -2.98 -5.89 -4.38
C ILE A 4 -1.67 -5.51 -3.75
N LYS A 5 -0.81 -6.51 -3.56
CA LYS A 5 0.58 -6.31 -3.20
C LYS A 5 1.44 -6.56 -4.44
N ARG A 6 2.27 -5.58 -4.77
CA ARG A 6 3.11 -5.61 -5.96
C ARG A 6 4.47 -5.00 -5.67
N ARG A 7 5.52 -5.61 -6.22
CA ARG A 7 6.85 -4.99 -6.29
C ARG A 7 6.92 -4.07 -7.49
N PHE A 8 7.23 -2.80 -7.26
CA PHE A 8 7.50 -1.84 -8.32
C PHE A 8 8.93 -2.00 -8.84
N ARG A 9 9.13 -1.97 -10.17
CA ARG A 9 10.44 -2.01 -10.82
C ARG A 9 10.63 -0.71 -11.60
N PRO A 10 11.28 0.32 -11.02
CA PRO A 10 11.43 1.62 -11.68
C PRO A 10 12.29 1.56 -12.95
N THR A 11 13.14 0.54 -13.07
CA THR A 11 13.94 0.26 -14.26
C THR A 11 13.32 -0.91 -15.02
N GLY A 12 12.75 -0.63 -16.19
CA GLY A 12 12.24 -1.66 -17.11
C GLY A 12 10.73 -1.92 -17.08
N GLU A 13 9.94 -1.06 -16.45
CA GLU A 13 8.47 -1.04 -16.57
C GLU A 13 8.00 0.40 -16.76
N SER A 14 7.19 0.65 -17.78
CA SER A 14 6.57 1.96 -17.99
C SER A 14 5.37 2.19 -17.05
N LEU A 15 4.94 3.44 -16.91
CA LEU A 15 3.73 3.77 -16.13
C LEU A 15 2.50 3.02 -16.68
N ASP A 16 2.34 2.97 -17.99
CA ASP A 16 1.20 2.31 -18.64
C ASP A 16 1.22 0.79 -18.40
N GLU A 17 2.39 0.15 -18.55
CA GLU A 17 2.57 -1.27 -18.24
C GLU A 17 2.24 -1.58 -16.78
N MET A 18 2.66 -0.70 -15.85
CA MET A 18 2.31 -0.83 -14.45
C MET A 18 0.80 -0.75 -14.25
N VAL A 19 0.14 0.26 -14.82
CA VAL A 19 -1.30 0.49 -14.70
C VAL A 19 -2.09 -0.68 -15.26
N ASP A 20 -1.74 -1.17 -16.45
CA ASP A 20 -2.37 -2.32 -17.09
C ASP A 20 -2.26 -3.58 -16.23
N ALA A 21 -1.07 -3.84 -15.68
CA ALA A 21 -0.87 -4.99 -14.81
C ALA A 21 -1.61 -4.85 -13.46
N ILE A 22 -1.80 -3.63 -12.92
CA ILE A 22 -2.67 -3.41 -11.76
C ILE A 22 -4.12 -3.72 -12.13
N TYR A 23 -4.63 -3.20 -13.24
CA TYR A 23 -6.00 -3.46 -13.69
C TYR A 23 -6.26 -4.94 -13.98
N ALA A 24 -5.30 -5.65 -14.57
CA ALA A 24 -5.39 -7.09 -14.80
C ALA A 24 -5.54 -7.87 -13.48
N GLN A 25 -4.75 -7.52 -12.46
CA GLN A 25 -4.85 -8.14 -11.14
C GLN A 25 -6.16 -7.78 -10.43
N LEU A 26 -6.63 -6.52 -10.55
CA LEU A 26 -7.92 -6.09 -10.00
C LEU A 26 -9.08 -6.88 -10.65
N GLY A 27 -9.04 -7.06 -11.97
CA GLY A 27 -10.02 -7.85 -12.72
C GLY A 27 -10.07 -9.30 -12.27
N ALA A 28 -8.90 -9.93 -12.08
CA ALA A 28 -8.82 -11.29 -11.55
C ALA A 28 -9.39 -11.40 -10.12
N GLY A 29 -9.14 -10.41 -9.25
CA GLY A 29 -9.68 -10.38 -7.89
C GLY A 29 -11.20 -10.21 -7.82
N ARG A 30 -11.79 -9.47 -8.76
CA ARG A 30 -13.26 -9.29 -8.86
C ARG A 30 -14.00 -10.54 -9.33
N SER A 31 -13.30 -11.55 -9.85
CA SER A 31 -13.91 -12.83 -10.29
C SER A 31 -14.39 -13.74 -9.15
N GLY A 32 -14.31 -13.30 -7.89
CA GLY A 32 -14.79 -14.05 -6.73
C GLY A 32 -13.85 -15.18 -6.26
N ARG A 33 -12.62 -15.25 -6.78
CA ARG A 33 -11.60 -16.18 -6.26
C ARG A 33 -11.22 -15.78 -4.84
N LYS A 34 -11.25 -16.76 -3.93
CA LYS A 34 -10.69 -16.61 -2.58
C LYS A 34 -9.21 -16.22 -2.69
N THR A 35 -8.85 -15.14 -2.01
CA THR A 35 -7.46 -14.71 -1.87
C THR A 35 -6.65 -15.73 -1.08
N THR A 36 -5.32 -15.64 -1.11
CA THR A 36 -4.45 -16.48 -0.27
C THR A 36 -4.78 -16.25 1.21
N SER A 37 -4.95 -14.99 1.62
CA SER A 37 -5.33 -14.61 2.98
C SER A 37 -6.68 -15.22 3.41
N ASP A 38 -7.68 -15.29 2.52
CA ASP A 38 -8.97 -15.94 2.82
C ASP A 38 -8.81 -17.44 3.12
N LYS A 39 -7.90 -18.12 2.40
CA LYS A 39 -7.63 -19.55 2.61
C LYS A 39 -6.88 -19.79 3.92
N GLU A 40 -5.88 -18.96 4.21
CA GLU A 40 -5.09 -19.02 5.44
C GLU A 40 -5.96 -18.73 6.67
N MET A 41 -6.78 -17.68 6.61
CA MET A 41 -7.75 -17.38 7.66
C MET A 41 -8.74 -18.54 7.84
N GLY A 42 -9.24 -19.11 6.74
CA GLY A 42 -10.12 -20.28 6.79
C GLY A 42 -9.49 -21.51 7.43
N LEU A 43 -8.18 -21.74 7.24
CA LEU A 43 -7.44 -22.82 7.88
C LEU A 43 -7.21 -22.54 9.37
N LEU A 44 -6.79 -21.32 9.70
CA LEU A 44 -6.53 -20.89 11.08
C LEU A 44 -7.79 -21.00 11.95
N LEU A 45 -8.94 -20.56 11.43
CA LEU A 45 -10.23 -20.60 12.13
C LEU A 45 -10.80 -22.02 12.34
N ARG A 46 -10.23 -23.04 11.69
CA ARG A 46 -10.58 -24.45 11.94
C ARG A 46 -9.82 -25.06 13.12
N LEU A 47 -8.78 -24.38 13.61
CA LEU A 47 -8.02 -24.85 14.76
C LEU A 47 -8.75 -24.53 16.08
N PRO A 48 -8.57 -25.35 17.13
CA PRO A 48 -9.12 -25.04 18.44
C PRO A 48 -8.46 -23.77 19.01
N GLY A 49 -9.19 -23.01 19.84
CA GLY A 49 -8.75 -21.72 20.39
C GLY A 49 -7.32 -21.70 20.96
N PRO A 50 -6.86 -22.70 21.74
CA PRO A 50 -5.48 -22.76 22.21
C PRO A 50 -4.43 -22.81 21.09
N ALA A 51 -4.69 -23.57 20.01
CA ALA A 51 -3.78 -23.67 18.88
C ALA A 51 -3.70 -22.34 18.10
N ILE A 52 -4.83 -21.64 17.94
CA ILE A 52 -4.84 -20.29 17.35
C ILE A 52 -3.98 -19.33 18.19
N ARG A 53 -4.11 -19.37 19.52
CA ARG A 53 -3.32 -18.52 20.42
C ARG A 53 -1.81 -18.78 20.28
N VAL A 54 -1.40 -20.05 20.22
CA VAL A 54 0.01 -20.43 20.01
C VAL A 54 0.49 -19.94 18.64
N ALA A 55 -0.30 -20.13 17.58
CA ALA A 55 0.07 -19.68 16.24
C ALA A 55 0.25 -18.15 16.18
N LEU A 56 -0.68 -17.37 16.77
CA LEU A 56 -0.58 -15.91 16.82
C LEU A 56 0.60 -15.45 17.70
N TRP A 57 0.89 -16.16 18.79
CA TRP A 57 2.04 -15.87 19.64
C TRP A 57 3.36 -16.11 18.90
N LEU A 58 3.48 -17.22 18.17
CA LEU A 58 4.63 -17.52 17.32
C LEU A 58 4.79 -16.46 16.22
N ALA A 59 3.70 -16.03 15.58
CA ALA A 59 3.75 -14.98 14.57
C ALA A 59 4.25 -13.65 15.15
N ARG A 60 3.75 -13.26 16.33
CA ARG A 60 4.15 -12.03 17.03
C ARG A 60 5.62 -11.99 17.43
N ILE A 61 6.22 -13.13 17.77
CA ILE A 61 7.65 -13.20 18.09
C ILE A 61 8.50 -13.35 16.81
N GLY A 62 7.99 -14.10 15.83
CA GLY A 62 8.70 -14.37 14.60
C GLY A 62 8.87 -13.15 13.70
N ASP A 63 7.90 -12.23 13.72
CA ASP A 63 7.94 -10.99 12.92
C ASP A 63 9.13 -10.08 13.25
N PRO A 64 9.31 -9.58 14.50
CA PRO A 64 10.46 -8.74 14.84
C PRO A 64 11.81 -9.46 14.71
N LEU A 65 11.83 -10.80 14.74
CA LEU A 65 13.02 -11.61 14.52
C LEU A 65 13.29 -11.90 13.03
N ALA A 66 12.42 -11.46 12.12
CA ALA A 66 12.50 -11.71 10.68
C ALA A 66 12.56 -13.20 10.30
N VAL A 67 11.91 -14.07 11.09
CA VAL A 67 11.89 -15.53 10.86
C VAL A 67 10.55 -16.07 10.38
N LEU A 68 9.60 -15.19 10.03
CA LEU A 68 8.33 -15.62 9.47
C LEU A 68 8.52 -16.34 8.12
N PRO A 69 7.75 -17.42 7.86
CA PRO A 69 7.78 -18.10 6.57
C PRO A 69 7.41 -17.16 5.41
N ARG A 70 8.10 -17.30 4.28
CA ARG A 70 7.77 -16.55 3.04
C ARG A 70 6.33 -16.75 2.58
N SER A 71 5.76 -17.93 2.81
CA SER A 71 4.36 -18.21 2.50
C SER A 71 3.38 -17.30 3.25
N MET A 72 3.75 -16.79 4.42
CA MET A 72 2.97 -15.79 5.16
C MET A 72 3.30 -14.37 4.68
N ILE A 73 4.59 -14.06 4.51
CA ILE A 73 5.05 -12.71 4.14
C ILE A 73 4.62 -12.30 2.72
N ASP A 74 4.85 -13.16 1.73
CA ASP A 74 4.68 -12.83 0.31
C ASP A 74 3.24 -12.39 -0.02
N PRO A 75 2.17 -13.08 0.41
CA PRO A 75 0.79 -12.66 0.15
C PRO A 75 0.29 -11.56 1.10
N ASP A 76 0.92 -11.36 2.26
CA ASP A 76 0.44 -10.44 3.28
C ASP A 76 0.71 -8.97 2.89
N PRO A 77 -0.33 -8.14 2.77
CA PRO A 77 -0.19 -6.78 2.29
C PRO A 77 0.46 -5.82 3.30
N LEU A 78 0.60 -6.21 4.57
CA LEU A 78 1.31 -5.42 5.58
C LEU A 78 2.84 -5.60 5.50
N PHE A 79 3.34 -6.58 4.72
CA PHE A 79 4.77 -6.70 4.41
C PHE A 79 5.12 -5.97 3.11
N THR A 80 4.98 -4.64 3.11
CA THR A 80 5.24 -3.75 1.96
C THR A 80 6.02 -2.53 2.41
N SER A 81 6.66 -1.80 1.49
CA SER A 81 7.26 -0.50 1.81
C SER A 81 6.22 0.62 1.95
N LEU A 82 5.17 0.57 1.13
CA LEU A 82 4.09 1.55 1.08
C LEU A 82 2.76 0.82 0.92
N PHE A 83 1.77 1.25 1.69
CA PHE A 83 0.38 0.84 1.53
C PHE A 83 -0.49 2.04 1.14
N VAL A 84 -1.26 1.92 0.06
CA VAL A 84 -2.20 2.96 -0.38
C VAL A 84 -3.64 2.45 -0.34
N ALA A 85 -4.50 3.13 0.41
CA ALA A 85 -5.93 2.84 0.48
C ALA A 85 -6.74 3.85 -0.35
N ASN A 86 -7.68 3.37 -1.18
CA ASN A 86 -8.56 4.22 -1.98
C ASN A 86 -9.99 4.24 -1.41
N LEU A 87 -10.25 5.16 -0.46
CA LEU A 87 -11.58 5.40 0.08
C LEU A 87 -12.47 6.22 -0.87
N GLY A 88 -11.86 6.94 -1.82
CA GLY A 88 -12.61 7.65 -2.86
C GLY A 88 -13.48 6.75 -3.74
N SER A 89 -13.11 5.47 -3.88
CA SER A 89 -13.91 4.47 -4.60
C SER A 89 -15.29 4.20 -3.98
N ILE A 90 -15.48 4.53 -2.70
CA ILE A 90 -16.75 4.42 -1.96
C ILE A 90 -17.26 5.80 -1.49
N ASP A 91 -16.82 6.87 -2.15
CA ASP A 91 -17.20 8.27 -1.88
C ASP A 91 -16.89 8.76 -0.45
N TYR A 92 -15.84 8.22 0.18
CA TYR A 92 -15.40 8.64 1.52
C TYR A 92 -14.26 9.67 1.45
N PRO A 93 -14.19 10.65 2.38
CA PRO A 93 -13.03 11.52 2.50
C PRO A 93 -11.78 10.74 2.94
N ALA A 94 -10.60 11.34 2.71
CA ALA A 94 -9.35 10.81 3.23
C ALA A 94 -9.34 10.85 4.76
N GLY A 95 -8.71 9.86 5.38
CA GLY A 95 -8.50 9.81 6.82
C GLY A 95 -7.13 9.21 7.14
N PHE A 96 -6.59 9.52 8.31
CA PHE A 96 -5.31 8.96 8.74
C PHE A 96 -5.47 7.48 9.10
N HIS A 97 -4.50 6.65 8.68
CA HIS A 97 -4.41 5.26 9.09
C HIS A 97 -3.25 5.12 10.07
N HIS A 98 -3.46 4.48 11.21
CA HIS A 98 -2.40 4.17 12.16
C HIS A 98 -1.35 3.23 11.52
N LEU A 99 -0.14 3.22 12.04
CA LEU A 99 0.84 2.19 11.66
C LEU A 99 0.54 0.89 12.40
N TRP A 100 0.93 -0.22 11.79
CA TRP A 100 0.83 -1.53 12.42
C TRP A 100 2.16 -1.90 13.07
N GLU A 101 2.11 -2.52 14.25
CA GLU A 101 3.26 -3.16 14.89
C GLU A 101 3.61 -4.53 14.29
N TYR A 102 2.99 -4.88 13.15
CA TYR A 102 3.18 -6.13 12.44
C TYR A 102 3.40 -5.86 10.96
N GLY A 103 4.36 -6.58 10.38
CA GLY A 103 4.79 -6.37 9.01
C GLY A 103 5.84 -5.27 8.89
N THR A 104 5.97 -4.75 7.67
CA THR A 104 7.02 -3.77 7.31
C THR A 104 6.46 -2.49 6.68
N ALA A 105 5.13 -2.34 6.64
CA ALA A 105 4.46 -1.16 6.13
C ALA A 105 4.72 0.06 7.02
N SER A 106 5.74 0.83 6.67
CA SER A 106 6.16 2.03 7.40
C SER A 106 5.58 3.33 6.85
N LEU A 107 4.86 3.27 5.72
CA LEU A 107 4.19 4.41 5.09
C LEU A 107 2.79 4.00 4.64
N PHE A 108 1.79 4.79 5.04
CA PHE A 108 0.39 4.65 4.65
C PHE A 108 -0.09 5.92 3.98
N GLY A 109 -0.66 5.79 2.78
CA GLY A 109 -1.38 6.84 2.07
C GLY A 109 -2.86 6.50 1.94
N VAL A 110 -3.75 7.42 2.29
CA VAL A 110 -5.20 7.21 2.15
C VAL A 110 -5.77 8.26 1.22
N MET A 111 -6.17 7.82 0.03
CA MET A 111 -6.81 8.64 -0.99
C MET A 111 -8.31 8.76 -0.70
N GLY A 112 -8.79 10.00 -0.60
CA GLY A 112 -10.21 10.31 -0.43
C GLY A 112 -10.98 10.40 -1.75
N ARG A 113 -12.24 10.78 -1.67
CA ARG A 113 -13.08 11.11 -2.83
C ARG A 113 -12.52 12.30 -3.61
N ILE A 114 -12.85 12.34 -4.89
CA ILE A 114 -12.52 13.47 -5.77
C ILE A 114 -13.60 14.55 -5.58
N GLU A 115 -13.16 15.76 -5.26
CA GLU A 115 -14.02 16.91 -5.02
C GLU A 115 -13.79 17.99 -6.08
N ARG A 116 -14.76 18.90 -6.24
CA ARG A 116 -14.58 20.11 -7.05
C ARG A 116 -13.89 21.18 -6.20
N GLY A 117 -12.67 21.52 -6.58
CA GLY A 117 -11.89 22.62 -6.01
C GLY A 117 -12.18 23.97 -6.68
N PRO A 118 -11.41 25.01 -6.30
CA PRO A 118 -11.49 26.33 -6.91
C PRO A 118 -11.34 26.27 -8.43
N GLU A 119 -11.99 27.19 -9.14
CA GLU A 119 -11.95 27.29 -10.61
C GLU A 119 -12.43 26.03 -11.33
N GLY A 120 -13.19 25.16 -10.66
CA GLY A 120 -13.71 23.92 -11.24
C GLY A 120 -12.65 22.81 -11.39
N ARG A 121 -11.45 23.00 -10.86
CA ARG A 121 -10.40 21.96 -10.87
C ARG A 121 -10.80 20.79 -9.98
N ARG A 122 -10.54 19.56 -10.41
CA ARG A 122 -10.72 18.38 -9.55
C ARG A 122 -9.62 18.35 -8.49
N ARG A 123 -9.98 18.06 -7.25
CA ARG A 123 -9.07 17.93 -6.11
C ARG A 123 -9.26 16.56 -5.47
N ILE A 124 -8.18 15.97 -5.01
CA ILE A 124 -8.20 14.81 -4.11
C ILE A 124 -7.36 15.15 -2.88
N SER A 125 -7.84 14.74 -1.71
CA SER A 125 -7.04 14.79 -0.48
C SER A 125 -6.40 13.43 -0.27
N VAL A 126 -5.13 13.42 0.10
CA VAL A 126 -4.40 12.20 0.48
C VAL A 126 -3.83 12.41 1.88
N ALA A 127 -4.23 11.56 2.82
CA ALA A 127 -3.72 11.58 4.19
C ALA A 127 -2.55 10.62 4.31
N TRP A 128 -1.43 11.08 4.86
CA TRP A 128 -0.21 10.30 5.02
C TRP A 128 0.08 10.03 6.48
N THR A 129 0.54 8.82 6.78
CA THR A 129 1.06 8.42 8.09
C THR A 129 2.32 7.59 7.88
N TYR A 130 3.37 7.91 8.62
CA TYR A 130 4.70 7.32 8.45
C TYR A 130 5.39 7.07 9.78
N ASP A 131 6.33 6.12 9.79
CA ASP A 131 7.10 5.72 10.96
C ASP A 131 8.25 6.69 11.23
N GLU A 132 8.11 7.53 12.25
CA GLU A 132 9.09 8.54 12.66
C GLU A 132 10.42 7.96 13.16
N ARG A 133 10.51 6.65 13.41
CA ARG A 133 11.77 6.00 13.80
C ARG A 133 12.75 5.90 12.61
N ILE A 134 12.25 5.98 11.39
CA ILE A 134 13.02 5.84 10.15
C ILE A 134 12.85 7.04 9.20
N GLU A 135 12.04 8.02 9.58
CA GLU A 135 11.59 9.13 8.75
C GLU A 135 11.46 10.40 9.62
N ASP A 136 11.68 11.59 9.07
CA ASP A 136 11.53 12.85 9.80
C ASP A 136 10.60 13.85 9.07
N GLY A 137 10.04 14.80 9.84
CA GLY A 137 9.07 15.77 9.30
C GLY A 137 9.58 16.61 8.11
N LEU A 138 10.88 16.85 7.99
CA LEU A 138 11.46 17.63 6.90
C LEU A 138 11.62 16.77 5.64
N TYR A 139 12.14 15.55 5.79
CA TYR A 139 12.28 14.62 4.67
C TYR A 139 10.92 14.23 4.08
N SER A 140 9.91 13.99 4.93
CA SER A 140 8.56 13.69 4.50
C SER A 140 7.93 14.88 3.81
N TYR A 141 8.14 16.11 4.31
CA TYR A 141 7.64 17.31 3.65
C TYR A 141 8.13 17.40 2.19
N HIS A 142 9.44 17.29 1.96
CA HIS A 142 10.00 17.35 0.61
C HIS A 142 9.51 16.20 -0.28
N THR A 143 9.42 14.99 0.28
CA THR A 143 8.93 13.82 -0.44
C THR A 143 7.46 13.97 -0.85
N LEU A 144 6.60 14.42 0.07
CA LEU A 144 5.16 14.59 -0.17
C LEU A 144 4.88 15.74 -1.14
N GLU A 145 5.64 16.83 -1.08
CA GLU A 145 5.56 17.90 -2.09
C GLU A 145 5.99 17.37 -3.47
N GLY A 146 7.07 16.59 -3.56
CA GLY A 146 7.49 15.97 -4.82
C GLY A 146 6.45 15.00 -5.40
N ILE A 147 5.71 14.27 -4.54
CA ILE A 147 4.57 13.43 -4.96
C ILE A 147 3.43 14.32 -5.48
N ARG A 148 3.09 15.39 -4.74
CA ARG A 148 2.03 16.33 -5.12
C ARG A 148 2.31 16.98 -6.46
N GLU A 149 3.52 17.50 -6.67
CA GLU A 149 3.94 18.12 -7.94
C GLU A 149 3.75 17.17 -9.12
N ARG A 150 4.19 15.91 -8.99
CA ARG A 150 4.03 14.90 -10.05
C ARG A 150 2.59 14.48 -10.29
N LEU A 151 1.72 14.54 -9.28
CA LEU A 151 0.28 14.31 -9.45
C LEU A 151 -0.43 15.49 -10.11
N GLU A 152 0.02 16.72 -9.82
CA GLU A 152 -0.49 17.95 -10.45
C GLU A 152 0.07 18.17 -11.86
N GLN A 153 1.23 17.57 -12.19
CA GLN A 153 1.93 17.62 -13.48
C GLN A 153 2.32 16.19 -13.94
N PRO A 154 1.35 15.38 -14.40
CA PRO A 154 1.55 13.95 -14.68
C PRO A 154 2.56 13.68 -15.81
N GLU A 155 2.82 14.64 -16.70
CA GLU A 155 3.87 14.56 -17.72
C GLU A 155 5.27 14.28 -17.14
N GLN A 156 5.51 14.63 -15.87
CA GLN A 156 6.76 14.31 -15.18
C GLN A 156 6.93 12.81 -14.90
N LEU A 157 5.83 12.04 -14.89
CA LEU A 157 5.86 10.60 -14.65
C LEU A 157 6.28 9.79 -15.89
N GLU A 158 6.30 10.42 -17.06
CA GLU A 158 6.79 9.83 -18.32
C GLU A 158 8.33 9.85 -18.41
N LEU A 159 8.98 10.62 -17.52
CA LEU A 159 10.43 10.67 -17.41
C LEU A 159 10.91 9.39 -16.71
N THR A 160 11.71 8.58 -17.40
CA THR A 160 12.38 7.42 -16.80
C THR A 160 13.19 7.84 -15.58
N ALA A 161 13.28 6.98 -14.55
CA ALA A 161 14.01 7.26 -13.30
C ALA A 161 15.46 7.75 -13.54
N ASP A 162 16.08 7.32 -14.64
CA ASP A 162 17.41 7.72 -15.09
C ASP A 162 17.56 9.23 -15.38
N ARG A 163 16.44 9.97 -15.53
CA ARG A 163 16.41 11.43 -15.75
C ARG A 163 15.95 12.23 -14.53
N LEU A 164 15.68 11.57 -13.41
CA LEU A 164 15.26 12.19 -12.15
C LEU A 164 16.45 12.54 -11.23
N GLU A 165 17.67 12.67 -11.76
CA GLU A 165 18.78 13.17 -10.96
C GLU A 165 18.50 14.61 -10.47
N PRO A 166 18.75 14.89 -9.19
CA PRO A 166 18.50 16.21 -8.63
C PRO A 166 19.39 17.24 -9.31
N ARG A 167 18.78 18.34 -9.77
CA ARG A 167 19.50 19.58 -10.08
C ARG A 167 19.86 20.31 -8.79
#